data_AF-A0A0D2QN94-F1
#
_entry.id   AF-A0A0D2QN94-F1
#
_cell.length_a   1.000
_cell.length_b   1.000
_cell.length_c   1.000
_cell.angle_alpha   90.00
_cell.angle_beta   90.00
_cell.angle_gamma   90.00
#
_symmetry.space_group_name_H-M   'P 1'
#
loop_
_entity.id
_entity.type
_entity.pdbx_description
1 polymer ?
#
loop_
_entity_poly.entity_id
_entity_poly.type
_entity_poly.pdbx_seq_one_letter_code
_entity_poly.pdbx_strand_id
1 'polypeptide(L)' 'MGPRCIAIRNQDIGLGLVDRFRAFRTQPIYIRTPFTCRSTSWICRLCYGWSPTHGDLVELGEAVGIIAG' A
#
# COMPACT_ATOMS: atom_id res chain seq x y z
N MET A 1 5.66 -19.90 19.06
CA MET A 1 4.41 -19.92 18.26
C MET A 1 4.20 -18.53 17.68
N GLY A 2 4.33 -18.36 16.36
CA GLY A 2 4.09 -17.07 15.70
C GLY A 2 2.59 -16.75 15.59
N PRO A 3 2.22 -15.48 15.42
CA PRO A 3 0.83 -15.09 15.21
C PRO A 3 0.26 -15.74 13.95
N ARG A 4 -0.99 -16.23 14.01
CA ARG A 4 -1.69 -16.86 12.87
C ARG A 4 -1.92 -15.89 11.68
N CYS A 5 -1.83 -14.59 11.93
CA CYS A 5 -2.01 -13.53 10.94
C CYS A 5 -1.06 -12.36 11.29
N ILE A 6 -0.26 -11.90 10.32
CA ILE A 6 0.67 -10.77 10.50
C ILE A 6 0.01 -9.46 10.06
N ALA A 7 -0.78 -9.49 8.98
CA ALA A 7 -1.49 -8.37 8.40
C ALA A 7 -2.83 -8.81 7.79
N ILE A 8 -3.82 -7.91 7.76
CA ILE A 8 -5.11 -8.14 7.10
C ILE A 8 -5.15 -7.54 5.69
N ARG A 9 -6.11 -7.99 4.87
CA ARG A 9 -6.28 -7.47 3.50
C ARG A 9 -6.60 -5.97 3.52
N ASN A 10 -5.97 -5.21 2.62
CA ASN A 10 -6.10 -3.75 2.50
C ASN A 10 -5.62 -2.99 3.74
N GLN A 11 -4.83 -3.63 4.60
CA GLN A 11 -4.16 -2.93 5.69
C GLN A 11 -3.03 -2.09 5.15
N ASP A 12 -2.94 -0.88 5.68
CA ASP A 12 -1.83 0.01 5.41
C ASP A 12 -0.50 -0.52 5.96
N ILE A 13 0.58 -0.35 5.20
CA ILE A 13 1.93 -0.82 5.57
C ILE A 13 2.72 0.33 6.22
N GLY A 14 2.27 0.72 7.42
CA GLY A 14 3.01 1.67 8.25
C GLY A 14 4.22 1.04 8.96
N LEU A 15 4.99 1.88 9.65
CA LEU A 15 6.22 1.52 10.36
C LEU A 15 6.06 0.28 11.27
N GLY A 16 5.01 0.25 12.10
CA GLY A 16 4.78 -0.86 13.02
C GLY A 16 4.42 -2.21 12.35
N LEU A 17 3.98 -2.20 11.08
CA LEU A 17 3.78 -3.43 10.31
C LEU A 17 5.08 -3.87 9.63
N VAL A 18 5.89 -2.92 9.16
CA VAL A 18 7.23 -3.18 8.60
C VAL A 18 8.14 -3.85 9.64
N ASP A 19 8.14 -3.37 10.88
CA ASP A 19 8.95 -3.96 11.95
C ASP A 19 8.55 -5.41 12.24
N ARG A 20 7.25 -5.70 12.18
CA ARG A 20 6.74 -7.08 12.28
C ARG A 20 7.20 -7.93 11.10
N PHE A 21 7.09 -7.45 9.87
CA PHE A 21 7.59 -8.18 8.69
C PHE A 21 9.09 -8.48 8.78
N ARG A 22 9.90 -7.51 9.25
CA ARG A 22 11.34 -7.73 9.51
C ARG A 22 11.58 -8.76 10.60
N ALA A 23 10.88 -8.68 11.73
CA ALA A 23 11.05 -9.59 12.85
C ALA A 23 10.73 -11.04 12.48
N PHE A 24 9.69 -11.26 11.66
CA PHE A 24 9.28 -12.59 11.21
C PHE A 24 10.05 -13.10 9.98
N ARG A 25 11.00 -12.32 9.43
CA ARG A 25 11.73 -12.61 8.17
C ARG A 25 10.79 -13.18 7.11
N THR A 26 9.70 -12.45 6.83
CA THR A 26 8.66 -12.95 5.95
C THR A 26 9.16 -13.10 4.51
N GLN A 27 8.68 -14.15 3.84
CA GLN A 27 8.79 -14.35 2.39
C GLN A 27 8.18 -13.17 1.60
N PRO A 28 8.37 -13.09 0.27
CA PRO A 28 7.79 -12.02 -0.55
C PRO A 28 6.30 -11.85 -0.28
N ILE A 29 5.89 -10.60 -0.03
CA ILE A 29 4.49 -10.24 0.21
C ILE A 29 3.87 -9.69 -1.07
N TYR A 30 2.59 -10.01 -1.29
CA TYR A 30 1.82 -9.44 -2.40
C TYR A 30 1.28 -8.07 -2.01
N ILE A 31 1.64 -7.05 -2.77
CA ILE A 31 1.13 -5.69 -2.64
C ILE A 31 0.16 -5.37 -3.78
N ARG A 32 -0.72 -4.39 -3.55
CA ARG A 32 -1.51 -3.80 -4.63
C ARG A 32 -0.62 -2.86 -5.44
N THR A 33 -0.87 -2.75 -6.73
CA THR A 33 -0.15 -1.83 -7.61
C THR A 33 -1.12 -1.07 -8.51
N PRO A 34 -0.74 0.13 -8.98
CA PRO A 34 -1.53 0.87 -9.97
C PRO A 34 -1.78 0.05 -11.24
N PHE A 35 -0.80 -0.74 -11.69
CA PHE A 35 -0.88 -1.58 -12.89
C PHE A 35 -1.90 -2.72 -12.80
N THR A 36 -2.25 -3.14 -11.59
CA THR A 36 -3.24 -4.20 -11.34
C THR A 36 -4.58 -3.64 -10.86
N CYS A 37 -4.77 -2.31 -10.94
CA CYS A 37 -6.02 -1.67 -10.56
C CYS A 37 -7.14 -2.06 -11.54
N ARG A 38 -8.32 -2.39 -11.02
CA ARG A 38 -9.50 -2.73 -11.83
C ARG A 38 -10.25 -1.52 -12.38
N SER A 39 -9.87 -0.32 -11.96
CA SER A 39 -10.50 0.91 -12.42
C SER A 39 -9.95 1.26 -13.81
N THR A 40 -10.86 1.55 -14.73
CA THR A 40 -10.56 1.73 -16.16
C THR A 40 -10.04 3.12 -16.53
N SER A 41 -10.32 4.14 -15.71
CA SER A 41 -9.96 5.53 -16.03
C SER A 41 -9.26 6.26 -14.88
N TRP A 42 -9.12 5.61 -13.74
CA TRP A 42 -8.59 6.20 -12.50
C TRP A 42 -7.80 5.15 -11.72
N ILE A 43 -6.89 5.58 -10.84
CA ILE A 43 -6.24 4.67 -9.89
C ILE A 43 -6.95 4.81 -8.55
N CYS A 44 -7.39 3.69 -7.96
CA CYS A 44 -8.02 3.75 -6.63
C CYS A 44 -6.97 3.97 -5.54
N ARG A 45 -7.36 4.66 -4.45
CA ARG A 45 -6.42 5.03 -3.37
C ARG A 45 -5.67 3.86 -2.75
N LEU A 46 -6.29 2.68 -2.69
CA LEU A 46 -5.68 1.46 -2.15
C LEU A 46 -4.68 0.79 -3.10
N CYS A 47 -4.79 1.03 -4.41
CA CYS A 47 -3.84 0.53 -5.40
C CYS A 47 -2.65 1.47 -5.56
N TYR A 48 -2.84 2.78 -5.31
CA TYR A 48 -1.75 3.75 -5.29
C TYR A 48 -0.98 3.69 -3.96
N GLY A 49 -1.69 3.75 -2.83
CA GLY A 49 -1.08 3.77 -1.49
C GLY A 49 -0.84 5.19 -1.00
N TRP A 50 0.34 5.42 -0.41
CA TRP A 50 0.68 6.68 0.22
C TRP A 50 1.01 7.77 -0.79
N SER A 51 0.57 9.00 -0.51
CA SER A 51 1.01 10.20 -1.20
C SER A 51 2.47 10.50 -0.83
N PRO A 52 3.36 10.73 -1.82
CA PRO A 52 4.77 11.02 -1.57
C PRO A 52 4.98 12.39 -0.89
N THR A 53 3.99 13.26 -0.90
CA THR A 53 4.07 14.63 -0.36
C THR A 53 3.59 14.73 1.09
N HIS A 54 2.57 13.95 1.46
CA HIS A 54 1.90 14.07 2.76
C HIS A 54 2.25 12.93 3.74
N GLY A 55 2.79 11.81 3.23
CA GLY A 55 3.16 10.67 4.09
C GLY A 55 1.95 9.92 4.67
N ASP A 56 0.78 10.09 4.07
CA ASP A 56 -0.47 9.40 4.37
C ASP A 56 -1.10 8.84 3.10
N LEU A 57 -2.27 8.20 3.22
CA LEU A 57 -2.96 7.58 2.10
C LEU A 57 -3.48 8.65 1.13
N VAL A 58 -3.15 8.53 -0.16
CA VAL A 58 -3.52 9.48 -1.21
C VAL A 58 -4.98 9.94 -1.14
N GLU A 59 -5.19 11.24 -1.35
CA GLU A 59 -6.52 11.84 -1.30
C GLU A 59 -7.31 11.56 -2.59
N LEU A 60 -8.64 11.49 -2.46
CA LEU A 60 -9.50 11.25 -3.61
C LEU A 60 -9.48 12.48 -4.52
N GLY A 61 -9.07 12.28 -5.77
CA GLY A 61 -8.95 13.35 -6.76
C GLY A 61 -7.55 13.95 -6.88
N GLU A 62 -6.56 13.47 -6.12
CA GLU A 62 -5.17 13.87 -6.28
C GLU A 62 -4.65 13.50 -7.68
N ALA A 63 -4.00 14.46 -8.35
CA ALA A 63 -3.50 14.31 -9.71
C ALA A 63 -2.20 13.48 -9.77
N VAL A 64 -2.27 12.22 -9.32
CA VAL A 64 -1.11 11.32 -9.18
C VAL A 64 -0.34 11.08 -10.49
N GLY A 65 -1.00 11.20 -11.65
CA GLY A 65 -0.36 11.08 -12.95
C GLY A 65 0.54 12.25 -13.32
N ILE A 66 0.22 13.47 -12.87
CA ILE A 66 1.07 14.66 -13.07
C ILE A 66 2.24 14.63 -12.08
N ILE A 67 2.01 14.20 -10.84
CA ILE A 67 3.07 14.07 -9.82
C ILE A 67 4.13 13.04 -10.24
N ALA A 68 3.70 11.99 -10.96
CA ALA A 68 4.59 10.91 -11.42
C ALA A 68 5.34 11.22 -12.73
N GLY A 69 4.95 12.25 -13.47
CA GLY A 69 5.58 12.67 -14.73
C GLY A 69 6.69 13.67 -14.51
#